data_AF-A0A5D4RJV8-F1
#
_entry.id   AF-A0A5D4RJV8-F1
#
_cell.length_a   1.000
_cell.length_b   1.000
_cell.length_c   1.000
_cell.angle_alpha   90.00
_cell.angle_beta   90.00
_cell.angle_gamma   90.00
#
_symmetry.space_group_name_H-M   'P 1'
#
loop_
_entity.id
_entity.type
_entity.pdbx_description
1 polymer ?
#
loop_
_entity_poly.entity_id
_entity_poly.type
_entity_poly.pdbx_seq_one_letter_code
_entity_poly.pdbx_strand_id
1 'polypeptide(L)'
;MKKIYIFCFISILLSFLGFYLIENVFTISPDVWSGNGNPGILIIMLFSPVFVLSYFFICKLTREILANTIVKKKIVILIFTVISCALLILPIINYIDELVIALDGTPADPESKIYRFCWFNQYTNGIYFNVYTFLLSHLLAVIIGILSTIRIKPYLY
;
A
#
# COMPACT_ATOMS: atom_id res chain seq x y z
N MET A 1 1.52 13.67 -24.40
CA MET A 1 0.87 12.79 -23.39
C MET A 1 -0.23 13.57 -22.69
N LYS A 2 -1.41 12.98 -22.44
CA LYS A 2 -2.45 13.70 -21.64
C LYS A 2 -1.86 14.04 -20.26
N LYS A 3 -2.13 15.25 -19.75
CA LYS A 3 -1.58 15.74 -18.47
C LYS A 3 -1.80 14.76 -17.31
N ILE A 4 -2.89 13.99 -17.33
CA ILE A 4 -3.19 12.97 -16.32
C ILE A 4 -2.11 11.89 -16.18
N TYR A 5 -1.47 11.45 -17.28
CA TYR A 5 -0.40 10.44 -17.20
C TYR A 5 0.81 10.99 -16.46
N ILE A 6 1.14 12.26 -16.68
CA ILE A 6 2.28 12.92 -16.03
C ILE A 6 2.00 13.09 -14.53
N PHE A 7 0.81 13.59 -14.16
CA PHE A 7 0.43 13.72 -12.75
C PHE A 7 0.35 12.38 -12.03
N CYS A 8 -0.19 11.36 -12.69
CA CYS A 8 -0.23 10.00 -12.17
C CYS A 8 1.18 9.45 -11.96
N PHE A 9 2.07 9.60 -12.94
CA PHE A 9 3.45 9.12 -12.82
C PHE A 9 4.21 9.83 -11.68
N ILE A 10 4.13 11.16 -11.61
CA ILE A 10 4.80 11.94 -10.55
C ILE A 10 4.26 11.56 -9.17
N SER A 11 2.94 11.44 -9.01
CA SER A 11 2.35 11.07 -7.71
C SER A 11 2.71 9.66 -7.28
N ILE A 12 2.74 8.68 -8.19
CA ILE A 12 3.22 7.32 -7.91
C ILE A 12 4.69 7.33 -7.51
N LEU A 13 5.54 8.06 -8.24
CA LEU A 13 6.97 8.13 -7.96
C LEU A 13 7.25 8.75 -6.58
N LEU A 14 6.59 9.86 -6.25
CA LEU A 14 6.72 10.49 -4.94
C LEU A 14 6.11 9.64 -3.82
N SER A 15 5.00 8.94 -4.09
CA SER A 15 4.43 7.98 -3.16
C SER A 15 5.40 6.82 -2.89
N PHE A 16 6.03 6.29 -3.93
CA PHE A 16 7.04 5.24 -3.80
C PHE A 16 8.24 5.72 -2.99
N LEU A 17 8.73 6.94 -3.24
CA LEU A 17 9.78 7.56 -2.44
C LEU A 17 9.39 7.64 -0.96
N GLY A 18 8.15 8.04 -0.65
CA GLY A 18 7.66 8.07 0.72
C GLY A 18 7.71 6.70 1.39
N PHE A 19 7.19 5.66 0.73
CA PHE A 19 7.26 4.28 1.23
C PHE A 19 8.72 3.82 1.42
N TYR A 20 9.58 4.07 0.44
CA TYR A 20 10.99 3.72 0.50
C TYR A 20 11.71 4.38 1.68
N LEU A 21 11.48 5.68 1.91
CA LEU A 21 12.06 6.40 3.04
C LEU A 21 11.56 5.85 4.36
N ILE A 22 10.24 5.61 4.50
CA ILE A 22 9.67 5.08 5.74
C ILE A 22 10.27 3.70 6.05
N GLU A 23 10.32 2.81 5.06
CA GLU A 23 10.86 1.46 5.20
C GLU A 23 12.36 1.45 5.52
N ASN A 24 13.17 2.13 4.71
CA ASN A 24 14.62 1.92 4.69
C ASN A 24 15.40 2.96 5.52
N VAL A 25 14.75 4.07 5.90
CA VAL A 25 15.41 5.17 6.63
C VAL A 25 14.78 5.41 8.00
N PHE A 26 13.44 5.31 8.10
CA PHE A 26 12.71 5.65 9.33
C PHE A 26 12.07 4.44 10.03
N THR A 27 12.40 3.22 9.61
CA THR A 27 12.14 1.99 10.36
C THR A 27 13.42 1.61 11.09
N ILE A 28 13.34 1.42 12.40
CA ILE A 28 14.49 1.03 13.21
C ILE A 28 14.78 -0.45 13.01
N SER A 29 16.05 -0.78 12.75
CA SER A 29 16.50 -2.18 12.64
C SER A 29 16.23 -2.96 13.93
N PRO A 30 15.77 -4.22 13.86
CA PRO A 30 15.59 -5.08 15.02
C PRO A 30 16.89 -5.31 15.80
N ASP A 31 18.06 -5.14 15.21
CA ASP A 31 19.36 -5.35 15.87
C ASP A 31 19.74 -4.25 16.88
N VAL A 32 19.05 -3.10 16.84
CA VAL A 32 19.42 -1.91 17.64
C VAL A 32 18.34 -1.60 18.66
N TRP A 33 18.73 -1.17 19.87
CA TRP A 33 17.79 -0.63 20.86
C TRP A 33 17.62 0.87 20.65
N SER A 34 16.42 1.30 20.29
CA SER A 34 16.05 2.70 20.18
C SER A 34 15.17 3.12 21.36
N GLY A 35 15.65 4.09 22.14
CA GLY A 35 14.86 4.81 23.15
C GLY A 35 14.11 6.02 22.58
N ASN A 36 14.26 6.32 21.29
CA ASN A 36 13.52 7.39 20.64
C ASN A 36 12.06 6.96 20.38
N GLY A 37 11.18 7.94 20.14
CA GLY A 37 9.82 7.68 19.65
C GLY A 37 9.81 7.17 18.21
N ASN A 38 8.69 7.30 17.51
CA ASN A 38 8.59 6.91 16.09
C ASN A 38 8.77 8.13 15.16
N PRO A 39 10.01 8.48 14.73
CA PRO A 39 10.23 9.60 13.80
C PRO A 39 9.60 9.36 12.43
N GLY A 40 9.37 8.11 12.04
CA GLY A 40 8.69 7.75 10.80
C GLY A 40 7.28 8.34 10.68
N ILE A 41 6.61 8.63 11.80
CA ILE A 41 5.29 9.28 11.79
C ILE A 41 5.34 10.65 11.08
N LEU A 42 6.41 11.43 11.23
CA LEU A 42 6.53 12.74 10.58
C LEU A 42 6.59 12.60 9.06
N ILE A 43 7.30 11.58 8.57
CA ILE A 43 7.41 11.29 7.15
C ILE A 43 6.10 10.73 6.62
N ILE A 44 5.42 9.88 7.37
CA ILE A 44 4.09 9.37 7.04
C ILE A 44 3.11 10.53 6.91
N MET A 45 3.09 11.47 7.85
CA MET A 45 2.24 12.65 7.78
C MET A 45 2.56 13.50 6.54
N LEU A 46 3.84 13.76 6.27
CA LEU A 46 4.29 14.56 5.13
C LEU A 46 3.88 13.95 3.78
N PHE A 47 4.04 12.63 3.63
CA PHE A 47 3.74 11.93 2.37
C PHE A 47 2.29 11.43 2.26
N SER A 48 1.52 11.41 3.35
CA SER A 48 0.12 10.96 3.32
C SER A 48 -0.76 11.67 2.28
N PRO A 49 -0.66 13.00 2.05
CA PRO A 49 -1.43 13.65 0.99
C PRO A 49 -1.00 13.17 -0.41
N VAL A 50 0.29 12.88 -0.58
CA VAL A 50 0.84 12.35 -1.84
C VAL A 50 0.33 10.94 -2.10
N PHE A 51 0.25 10.09 -1.07
CA PHE A 51 -0.33 8.74 -1.17
C PHE A 51 -1.78 8.80 -1.64
N VAL A 52 -2.59 9.66 -1.00
CA VAL A 52 -4.00 9.87 -1.36
C VAL A 52 -4.13 10.40 -2.79
N LEU A 53 -3.28 11.34 -3.20
CA LEU A 53 -3.27 11.85 -4.58
C LEU A 53 -2.90 10.76 -5.59
N SER A 54 -1.93 9.90 -5.27
CA SER A 54 -1.55 8.75 -6.12
C SER A 54 -2.74 7.82 -6.33
N TYR A 55 -3.45 7.44 -5.26
CA TYR A 55 -4.65 6.61 -5.33
C TYR A 55 -5.75 7.26 -6.17
N PHE A 56 -5.97 8.57 -6.00
CA PHE A 56 -6.94 9.31 -6.80
C PHE A 56 -6.60 9.30 -8.29
N PHE A 57 -5.33 9.56 -8.65
CA PHE A 57 -4.91 9.57 -10.05
C PHE A 57 -4.96 8.17 -10.67
N ILE A 58 -4.56 7.11 -9.95
CA ILE A 58 -4.71 5.72 -10.39
C ILE A 58 -6.19 5.38 -10.64
N CYS A 59 -7.09 5.70 -9.71
CA CYS A 59 -8.53 5.48 -9.87
C CYS A 59 -9.04 6.19 -11.14
N LYS A 60 -8.69 7.48 -11.29
CA LYS A 60 -9.12 8.31 -12.42
C LYS A 60 -8.58 7.79 -13.75
N LEU A 61 -7.30 7.44 -13.80
CA LEU A 61 -6.64 6.91 -14.99
C LEU A 61 -7.24 5.56 -15.40
N THR A 62 -7.46 4.67 -14.44
CA THR A 62 -8.11 3.38 -14.66
C THR A 62 -9.49 3.57 -15.27
N ARG A 63 -10.28 4.51 -14.73
CA ARG A 63 -11.60 4.84 -15.26
C ARG A 63 -11.54 5.36 -16.70
N GLU A 64 -10.60 6.25 -17.01
CA GLU A 64 -10.43 6.79 -18.37
C GLU A 64 -10.04 5.70 -19.38
N ILE A 65 -9.12 4.81 -19.00
CA ILE A 65 -8.67 3.70 -19.86
C ILE A 65 -9.83 2.71 -20.11
N LEU A 66 -10.64 2.42 -19.08
CA LEU A 66 -11.69 1.42 -19.17
C LEU A 66 -13.06 1.97 -19.59
N ALA A 67 -13.22 3.27 -19.75
CA ALA A 67 -14.51 3.91 -20.04
C ALA A 67 -15.25 3.23 -21.22
N ASN A 68 -14.54 2.97 -22.31
CA ASN A 68 -15.08 2.38 -23.55
C ASN A 68 -14.79 0.88 -23.69
N THR A 69 -14.29 0.23 -22.63
CA THR A 69 -13.97 -1.20 -22.64
C THR A 69 -15.22 -2.04 -22.38
N ILE A 70 -15.40 -3.14 -23.12
CA ILE A 70 -16.50 -4.09 -22.93
C ILE A 70 -16.46 -4.72 -21.53
N VAL A 71 -17.63 -5.01 -20.96
CA VAL A 71 -17.78 -5.50 -19.58
C VAL A 71 -17.00 -6.80 -19.34
N LYS A 72 -17.03 -7.75 -20.27
CA LYS A 72 -16.27 -9.01 -20.15
C LYS A 72 -14.78 -8.78 -19.92
N LYS A 73 -14.16 -7.83 -20.65
CA LYS A 73 -12.74 -7.49 -20.49
C LYS A 73 -12.48 -6.79 -19.15
N LYS A 74 -13.39 -5.92 -18.68
CA LYS A 74 -13.30 -5.31 -17.34
C LYS A 74 -13.30 -6.37 -16.23
N ILE A 75 -14.17 -7.37 -16.34
CA ILE A 75 -14.26 -8.48 -15.36
C ILE A 75 -12.97 -9.31 -15.36
N VAL A 76 -12.42 -9.64 -16.54
CA VAL A 76 -11.14 -10.37 -16.62
C VAL A 76 -10.00 -9.58 -15.96
N ILE A 77 -9.91 -8.28 -16.23
CA ILE A 77 -8.91 -7.41 -15.60
C ILE A 77 -9.12 -7.39 -14.07
N LEU A 78 -10.36 -7.22 -13.61
CA LEU A 78 -10.69 -7.24 -12.19
C LEU A 78 -10.25 -8.54 -11.50
N ILE A 79 -10.57 -9.69 -12.10
CA ILE A 79 -10.16 -11.01 -11.56
C ILE A 79 -8.64 -11.08 -11.47
N PHE A 80 -7.92 -10.69 -12.52
CA PHE A 80 -6.45 -10.70 -12.51
C PHE A 80 -5.88 -9.75 -11.43
N THR A 81 -6.46 -8.57 -11.26
CA THR A 81 -6.08 -7.62 -10.19
C THR A 81 -6.32 -8.20 -8.81
N VAL A 82 -7.47 -8.85 -8.57
CA VAL A 82 -7.80 -9.49 -7.29
C VAL A 82 -6.83 -10.65 -6.99
N ILE A 83 -6.53 -11.49 -7.98
CA ILE A 83 -5.53 -12.56 -7.84
C ILE A 83 -4.15 -11.96 -7.50
N SER A 84 -3.76 -10.87 -8.16
CA SER A 84 -2.49 -10.18 -7.86
C SER A 84 -2.45 -9.67 -6.42
N CYS A 85 -3.55 -9.09 -5.91
CA CYS A 85 -3.66 -8.71 -4.51
C CYS A 85 -3.50 -9.92 -3.56
N ALA A 86 -4.16 -11.03 -3.86
CA ALA A 86 -4.07 -12.24 -3.04
C ALA A 86 -2.64 -12.81 -3.01
N LEU A 87 -1.94 -12.79 -4.15
CA LEU A 87 -0.55 -13.22 -4.21
C LEU A 87 0.40 -12.33 -3.41
N LEU A 88 0.13 -11.01 -3.31
CA LEU A 88 0.91 -10.09 -2.51
C LEU A 88 0.75 -10.30 -1.00
N ILE A 89 -0.30 -10.98 -0.53
CA ILE A 89 -0.47 -11.28 0.89
C ILE A 89 0.62 -12.24 1.38
N LEU A 90 1.07 -13.19 0.55
CA LEU A 90 2.10 -14.16 0.93
C LEU A 90 3.43 -13.51 1.34
N PRO A 91 4.08 -12.65 0.52
CA PRO A 91 5.31 -11.98 0.93
C PRO A 91 5.10 -10.99 2.09
N ILE A 92 3.90 -10.42 2.26
CA ILE A 92 3.60 -9.56 3.42
C ILE A 92 3.60 -10.39 4.71
N ILE A 93 2.98 -11.57 4.71
CA ILE A 93 2.99 -12.48 5.87
C ILE A 93 4.42 -12.92 6.18
N ASN A 94 5.18 -13.35 5.17
CA ASN A 94 6.57 -13.76 5.37
C ASN A 94 7.42 -12.63 5.98
N TYR A 95 7.27 -11.40 5.48
CA TYR A 95 7.97 -10.24 6.03
C TYR A 95 7.60 -9.98 7.50
N ILE A 96 6.32 -10.12 7.86
CA ILE A 96 5.86 -9.98 9.25
C ILE A 96 6.48 -11.07 10.12
N ASP A 97 6.45 -12.33 9.68
CA ASP A 97 6.97 -13.46 10.44
C ASP A 97 8.49 -13.32 10.67
N GLU A 98 9.25 -12.96 9.63
CA GLU A 98 10.69 -12.70 9.74
C GLU A 98 10.99 -11.56 10.73
N LEU A 99 10.22 -10.46 10.67
CA LEU A 99 10.40 -9.34 11.59
C LEU A 99 10.02 -9.69 13.03
N VAL A 100 8.94 -10.45 13.24
CA VAL A 100 8.52 -10.91 14.57
C VAL A 100 9.58 -11.82 15.19
N ILE A 101 10.15 -12.73 14.40
CA ILE A 101 11.28 -13.57 14.84
C ILE A 101 12.47 -12.70 15.21
N ALA A 102 12.83 -11.70 14.39
CA ALA A 102 13.95 -10.80 14.65
C ALA A 102 13.74 -9.88 15.87
N LEU A 103 12.50 -9.67 16.31
CA LEU A 103 12.14 -8.85 17.48
C LEU A 103 11.94 -9.68 18.75
N ASP A 104 12.29 -10.96 18.73
CA ASP A 104 12.08 -11.92 19.82
C ASP A 104 10.59 -12.05 20.25
N GLY A 105 9.67 -11.84 19.30
CA GLY A 105 8.23 -12.01 19.50
C GLY A 105 7.39 -10.79 19.13
N THR A 106 6.09 -10.91 19.40
CA THR A 106 5.06 -9.90 19.16
C THR A 106 4.99 -8.88 20.30
N PRO A 107 4.23 -7.77 20.16
CA PRO A 107 4.09 -6.82 21.26
C PRO A 107 3.43 -7.35 22.54
N ALA A 108 2.83 -8.56 22.49
CA ALA A 108 2.23 -9.22 23.64
C ALA A 108 3.25 -10.08 24.43
N ASP A 109 4.40 -10.39 23.83
CA ASP A 109 5.38 -11.30 24.40
C ASP A 109 6.35 -10.55 25.32
N PRO A 110 6.50 -10.93 26.61
CA PRO A 110 7.36 -10.21 27.57
C PRO A 110 8.84 -10.13 27.18
N GLU A 111 9.32 -11.11 26.41
CA GLU A 111 10.70 -11.19 25.93
C GLU A 111 10.93 -10.37 24.64
N SER A 112 9.85 -9.88 24.01
CA SER A 112 9.95 -9.12 22.76
C SER A 112 10.56 -7.74 22.99
N LYS A 113 11.42 -7.30 22.06
CA LYS A 113 11.93 -5.92 22.01
C LYS A 113 10.82 -4.88 21.90
N ILE A 114 9.66 -5.26 21.36
CA ILE A 114 8.49 -4.38 21.23
C ILE A 114 7.39 -4.68 22.25
N TYR A 115 7.72 -5.34 23.36
CA TYR A 115 6.75 -5.63 24.42
C TYR A 115 6.03 -4.35 24.88
N ARG A 116 4.68 -4.43 24.93
CA ARG A 116 3.75 -3.34 25.27
C ARG A 116 3.69 -2.19 24.27
N PHE A 117 4.39 -2.24 23.15
CA PHE A 117 4.17 -1.29 22.07
C PHE A 117 2.91 -1.67 21.29
N CYS A 118 2.32 -0.72 20.57
CA CYS A 118 1.33 -1.05 19.55
C CYS A 118 2.02 -1.67 18.33
N TRP A 119 1.29 -2.43 17.51
CA TRP A 119 1.81 -2.95 16.24
C TRP A 119 2.30 -1.86 15.29
N PHE A 120 1.81 -0.62 15.42
CA PHE A 120 2.33 0.52 14.68
C PHE A 120 3.33 1.31 15.55
N ASN A 121 4.61 0.99 15.39
CA ASN A 121 5.71 1.57 16.15
C ASN A 121 6.97 1.71 15.28
N GLN A 122 8.05 2.24 15.86
CA GLN A 122 9.29 2.55 15.12
C GLN A 122 9.98 1.35 14.46
N TYR A 123 9.81 0.13 14.99
CA TYR A 123 10.41 -1.10 14.45
C TYR A 123 9.52 -1.76 13.40
N THR A 124 8.23 -1.46 13.39
CA THR A 124 7.22 -2.13 12.57
C THR A 124 6.64 -1.25 11.48
N ASN A 125 7.11 -0.02 11.33
CA ASN A 125 6.75 0.87 10.21
C ASN A 125 6.87 0.14 8.85
N GLY A 126 7.94 -0.64 8.67
CA GLY A 126 8.18 -1.45 7.47
C GLY A 126 7.08 -2.46 7.16
N ILE A 127 6.30 -2.94 8.13
CA ILE A 127 5.14 -3.82 7.88
C ILE A 127 4.09 -3.08 7.04
N TYR A 128 3.87 -1.80 7.33
CA TYR A 128 2.81 -0.98 6.73
C TYR A 128 3.29 -0.22 5.50
N PHE A 129 4.57 0.10 5.45
CA PHE A 129 5.21 0.85 4.38
C PHE A 129 6.39 0.05 3.87
N ASN A 130 6.14 -0.77 2.84
CA ASN A 130 7.13 -1.49 2.07
C ASN A 130 6.67 -1.62 0.61
N VAL A 131 7.51 -2.22 -0.23
CA VAL A 131 7.18 -2.44 -1.65
C VAL A 131 5.89 -3.27 -1.85
N TYR A 132 5.62 -4.28 -1.02
CA TYR A 132 4.44 -5.14 -1.18
C TYR A 132 3.16 -4.41 -0.79
N THR A 133 3.15 -3.69 0.32
CA THR A 133 2.00 -2.87 0.76
C THR A 133 1.78 -1.65 -0.16
N PHE A 134 2.85 -1.09 -0.73
CA PHE A 134 2.75 -0.09 -1.79
C PHE A 134 2.00 -0.64 -3.00
N LEU A 135 2.43 -1.78 -3.54
CA LEU A 135 1.78 -2.41 -4.69
C LEU A 135 0.33 -2.80 -4.37
N LEU A 136 0.10 -3.41 -3.20
CA LEU A 136 -1.24 -3.82 -2.76
C LEU A 136 -2.20 -2.62 -2.71
N SER A 137 -1.81 -1.52 -2.08
CA SER A 137 -2.66 -0.33 -1.96
C SER A 137 -2.98 0.32 -3.33
N HIS A 138 -2.02 0.31 -4.27
CA HIS A 138 -2.27 0.81 -5.62
C HIS A 138 -3.16 -0.14 -6.44
N LEU A 139 -3.04 -1.46 -6.28
CA LEU A 139 -3.97 -2.41 -6.90
C LEU A 139 -5.39 -2.27 -6.35
N LEU A 140 -5.55 -1.98 -5.05
CA LEU A 140 -6.86 -1.66 -4.48
C LEU A 140 -7.45 -0.39 -5.11
N ALA A 141 -6.64 0.64 -5.36
CA ALA A 141 -7.09 1.83 -6.11
C ALA A 141 -7.48 1.49 -7.56
N VAL A 142 -6.77 0.58 -8.23
CA VAL A 142 -7.17 0.06 -9.55
C VAL A 142 -8.52 -0.64 -9.47
N ILE A 143 -8.75 -1.51 -8.47
CA ILE A 143 -10.04 -2.19 -8.26
C ILE A 143 -11.17 -1.18 -8.13
N ILE A 144 -11.00 -0.16 -7.28
CA ILE A 144 -11.99 0.93 -7.11
C ILE A 144 -12.25 1.63 -8.46
N GLY A 145 -11.19 1.92 -9.22
CA GLY A 145 -11.27 2.47 -10.57
C GLY A 145 -12.09 1.61 -11.53
N ILE A 146 -11.84 0.29 -11.55
CA ILE A 146 -12.58 -0.68 -12.39
C ILE A 146 -14.05 -0.70 -11.99
N LEU A 147 -14.34 -0.90 -10.69
CA LEU A 147 -15.72 -0.98 -10.16
C LEU A 147 -16.51 0.29 -10.50
N SER A 148 -15.89 1.47 -10.42
CA SER A 148 -16.53 2.74 -10.80
C SER A 148 -16.97 2.83 -12.28
N THR A 149 -16.41 1.98 -13.16
CA THR A 149 -16.75 1.94 -14.60
C THR A 149 -17.80 0.90 -14.95
N ILE A 150 -18.14 0.01 -14.02
CA ILE A 150 -19.16 -1.01 -14.21
C ILE A 150 -20.50 -0.34 -13.91
N ARG A 151 -21.12 0.24 -14.94
CA ARG A 151 -22.51 0.68 -14.84
C ARG A 151 -23.40 -0.57 -14.81
N ILE A 152 -24.11 -0.77 -13.70
CA ILE A 152 -25.29 -1.63 -13.69
C ILE A 152 -26.32 -0.89 -14.55
N LYS A 153 -26.54 -1.33 -15.81
CA LYS A 153 -27.73 -0.88 -16.53
C LYS A 153 -28.92 -1.39 -15.70
N PRO A 154 -29.83 -0.53 -15.20
CA PRO A 154 -31.08 -1.03 -14.67
C PRO A 154 -31.76 -1.79 -15.82
N TYR A 155 -32.08 -3.06 -15.57
CA TYR A 155 -32.96 -3.82 -16.46
C TYR A 155 -34.31 -3.10 -16.44
N LEU A 156 -34.56 -2.24 -17.43
CA LEU A 156 -35.88 -1.73 -17.72
C LEU A 156 -36.62 -2.85 -18.45
N TYR A 157 -37.50 -3.52 -17.72
CA TYR A 157 -38.54 -4.41 -18.25
C TYR A 157 -39.63 -3.58 -18.93
#